data_AF-A0A7W6G5W8-F1
#
_entry.id   AF-A0A7W6G5W8-F1
#
_cell.length_a   1.000
_cell.length_b   1.000
_cell.length_c   1.000
_cell.angle_alpha   90.00
_cell.angle_beta   90.00
_cell.angle_gamma   90.00
#
_symmetry.space_group_name_H-M   'P 1'
#
loop_
_entity.id
_entity.type
_entity.pdbx_description
1 polymer ?
#
loop_
_entity_poly.entity_id
_entity_poly.type
_entity_poly.pdbx_seq_one_letter_code
_entity_poly.pdbx_strand_id
1 'polypeptide(L)' 'MADLYLKALESERKKLWATCRLKGLAKDTPERQRIAELDELLRAHKAKSA' A
#
# COMPACT_ATOMS: atom_id res chain seq x y z
N MET A 1 -19.63 5.95 7.67
CA MET A 1 -18.40 6.77 7.49
C MET A 1 -17.37 5.91 6.79
N ALA A 2 -16.72 6.40 5.75
CA ALA A 2 -15.62 5.66 5.14
C ALA A 2 -14.50 5.54 6.16
N ASP A 3 -13.91 4.35 6.27
CA ASP A 3 -12.76 4.14 7.12
C ASP A 3 -11.59 4.99 6.58
N LEU A 4 -11.34 6.12 7.24
CA LEU A 4 -10.30 7.08 6.84
C LEU A 4 -8.92 6.43 6.88
N TYR A 5 -8.74 5.43 7.74
CA TYR A 5 -7.51 4.65 7.83
C TYR A 5 -7.33 3.76 6.60
N LEU A 6 -8.36 3.01 6.20
CA LEU A 6 -8.31 2.19 4.98
C LEU A 6 -8.03 3.05 3.73
N LYS A 7 -8.71 4.20 3.60
CA LYS A 7 -8.47 5.13 2.51
C LYS A 7 -7.04 5.68 2.49
N ALA A 8 -6.44 5.93 3.66
CA ALA A 8 -5.06 6.38 3.76
C ALA A 8 -4.08 5.29 3.27
N LEU A 9 -4.25 4.04 3.72
CA LEU A 9 -3.42 2.91 3.30
C LEU A 9 -3.51 2.66 1.78
N GLU A 10 -4.72 2.69 1.22
CA GLU A 10 -4.91 2.53 -0.23
C GLU A 10 -4.28 3.68 -1.04
N SER A 11 -4.37 4.91 -0.53
CA SER A 11 -3.78 6.10 -1.16
C SER A 11 -2.25 6.02 -1.15
N GLU A 12 -1.64 5.67 -0.01
CA GLU A 12 -0.19 5.48 0.12
C GLU A 12 0.31 4.39 -0.83
N ARG A 13 -0.38 3.24 -0.87
CA ARG A 13 -0.04 2.13 -1.77
C ARG A 13 -0.06 2.57 -3.24
N LYS A 14 -1.11 3.28 -3.67
CA LYS A 14 -1.23 3.76 -5.06
C LYS A 14 -0.11 4.75 -5.42
N LYS A 15 0.22 5.67 -4.51
CA LYS A 15 1.31 6.64 -4.72
C LYS A 15 2.65 5.92 -4.91
N LEU A 16 2.97 4.96 -4.04
CA LEU A 16 4.22 4.21 -4.13
C LEU A 16 4.30 3.39 -5.43
N TRP A 17 3.19 2.77 -5.86
CA TRP A 17 3.14 2.10 -7.16
C TRP A 17 3.41 3.05 -8.33
N ALA A 18 2.82 4.26 -8.30
CA ALA A 18 3.06 5.28 -9.31
C ALA A 18 4.53 5.73 -9.30
N THR A 19 5.13 5.95 -8.13
CA THR A 19 6.55 6.29 -8.00
C THR A 19 7.46 5.18 -8.52
N CYS A 20 7.20 3.92 -8.16
CA CYS A 20 7.96 2.77 -8.65
C CYS A 20 7.91 2.67 -10.18
N ARG A 21 6.72 2.87 -10.77
CA ARG A 21 6.52 2.83 -12.22
C ARG A 21 7.21 3.99 -12.92
N LEU A 22 7.08 5.21 -12.39
CA LEU A 22 7.64 6.41 -12.99
C LEU A 22 9.17 6.42 -12.95
N LYS A 23 9.77 5.95 -11.84
CA LYS A 23 11.22 5.92 -11.66
C LYS A 23 11.88 4.61 -12.13
N GLY A 24 11.10 3.61 -12.56
CA GLY A 24 11.63 2.30 -12.95
C GLY A 24 12.33 1.56 -11.81
N LEU A 25 11.83 1.69 -10.58
CA LEU A 25 12.49 1.13 -9.39
C LEU A 25 12.54 -0.40 -9.43
N ALA A 26 13.70 -0.94 -9.03
CA ALA A 26 13.92 -2.37 -8.88
C ALA A 26 13.00 -2.97 -7.80
N LYS A 27 12.92 -4.30 -7.75
CA LYS A 27 12.05 -5.00 -6.78
C LYS A 27 12.54 -4.87 -5.33
N ASP A 28 13.84 -4.63 -5.14
CA ASP A 28 14.49 -4.62 -3.82
C ASP A 28 14.54 -3.23 -3.19
N THR A 29 13.82 -2.25 -3.74
CA THR A 29 13.81 -0.91 -3.19
C THR A 29 12.87 -0.81 -1.97
N PRO A 30 13.15 0.11 -1.03
CA PRO A 30 12.31 0.29 0.16
C PRO A 30 10.85 0.61 -0.20
N GLU A 31 10.57 1.26 -1.33
CA GLU A 31 9.21 1.53 -1.80
C GLU A 31 8.42 0.25 -2.08
N ARG A 32 9.07 -0.78 -2.64
CA ARG A 32 8.46 -2.08 -2.91
C ARG A 32 8.21 -2.88 -1.64
N GLN A 33 9.16 -2.82 -0.70
CA GLN A 33 8.98 -3.40 0.64
C GLN A 33 7.80 -2.75 1.35
N ARG A 34 7.71 -1.41 1.30
CA ARG A 34 6.60 -0.67 1.88
C ARG A 34 5.25 -1.01 1.23
N ILE A 35 5.20 -1.21 -0.08
CA ILE A 35 3.98 -1.69 -0.76
C ILE A 35 3.54 -3.05 -0.21
N ALA A 36 4.48 -3.98 0.03
CA ALA A 36 4.15 -5.29 0.59
C ALA A 36 3.60 -5.17 2.03
N GLU A 37 4.19 -4.32 2.87
CA GLU A 37 3.65 -4.02 4.20
C GLU A 37 2.23 -3.46 4.15
N LEU A 38 1.97 -2.51 3.24
CA LEU A 38 0.63 -1.93 3.04
C LEU A 38 -0.37 -2.99 2.57
N ASP A 39 0.06 -3.93 1.74
CA ASP A 39 -0.76 -5.05 1.29
C ASP A 39 -1.14 -6.01 2.44
N GLU A 40 -0.23 -6.26 3.38
CA GLU A 40 -0.54 -7.01 4.60
C GLU A 40 -1.48 -6.25 5.54
N LEU A 41 -1.27 -4.95 5.74
CA LEU A 41 -2.14 -4.11 6.57
C LEU A 41 -3.57 -4.05 6.00
N LEU A 42 -3.70 -3.90 4.68
CA LEU A 42 -5.01 -3.91 4.01
C LEU A 42 -5.69 -5.28 4.13
N ARG A 43 -4.95 -6.39 4.02
CA ARG A 43 -5.48 -7.74 4.23
C ARG A 43 -5.94 -7.96 5.67
N ALA A 44 -5.11 -7.61 6.65
CA ALA A 44 -5.44 -7.72 8.06
C ALA A 44 -6.67 -6.90 8.44
N HIS A 45 -6.79 -5.68 7.90
CA HIS A 45 -7.95 -4.83 8.11
C HIS A 45 -9.22 -5.44 7.51
N LYS A 46 -9.16 -5.92 6.26
CA LYS A 46 -10.29 -6.60 5.61
C LYS A 46 -10.72 -7.86 6.35
N ALA A 47 -9.78 -8.65 6.86
CA ALA A 47 -10.06 -9.84 7.65
C ALA A 47 -10.72 -9.50 8.99
N LYS A 48 -10.37 -8.38 9.61
CA LYS A 48 -11.00 -7.89 10.85
C LYS A 48 -12.39 -7.28 10.63
N SER A 49 -12.66 -6.79 9.42
CA SER A 49 -13.97 -6.24 9.03
C SER A 49 -14.93 -7.31 8.48
N ALA A 50 -14.51 -8.55 8.32
CA ALA A 50 -15.33 -9.70 7.94
C ALA A 50 -15.90 -10.40 9.18
#